data_AF-A0A9P6V7K5-F1
#
_entry.id   AF-A0A9P6V7K5-F1
#
_cell.length_a   1.000
_cell.length_b   1.000
_cell.length_c   1.000
_cell.angle_alpha   90.00
_cell.angle_beta   90.00
_cell.angle_gamma   90.00
#
_symmetry.space_group_name_H-M   'P 1'
#
loop_
_entity.id
_entity.type
_entity.pdbx_description
1 polymer ?
#
loop_
_entity_poly.entity_id
_entity_poly.type
_entity_poly.pdbx_seq_one_letter_code
_entity_poly.pdbx_strand_id
1 'polypeptide(L)'
;MSAKQALIPPLTLYRQILRAHRTHLPPQFRILGDGYVKAEFHRHKTVDNPLYIVGFIEQWTEYLDHIVSSSPKTAASTSVSSTTATASAVESTPESRREETLAQIVAQGSRFGKKLDSGLLDKMSDQQLGQLYELRKETKGLQSPQELDEIAQEEAKLFEKVAKNLPDSALASAEKSA
;
A
#
# COMPACT_ATOMS: atom_id res chain seq x y z
N MET A 1 17.55 3.53 -18.39
CA MET A 1 18.98 3.16 -18.45
C MET A 1 19.56 3.32 -17.06
N SER A 2 19.41 2.31 -16.21
CA SER A 2 19.90 2.38 -14.82
C SER A 2 21.42 2.32 -14.83
N ALA A 3 22.06 3.26 -14.14
CA ALA A 3 23.50 3.37 -14.08
C ALA A 3 24.11 2.07 -13.52
N LYS A 4 25.36 1.79 -13.89
CA LYS A 4 26.17 0.65 -13.42
C LYS A 4 26.43 0.80 -11.91
N GLN A 5 25.41 0.59 -11.09
CA GLN A 5 25.49 0.68 -9.64
C GLN A 5 26.41 -0.45 -9.18
N ALA A 6 27.49 -0.10 -8.47
CA ALA A 6 28.35 -1.12 -7.87
C ALA A 6 27.51 -1.97 -6.90
N LEU A 7 27.45 -3.28 -7.16
CA LEU A 7 26.68 -4.22 -6.35
C LEU A 7 27.11 -4.12 -4.89
N ILE A 8 26.15 -3.82 -4.01
CA ILE A 8 26.40 -3.75 -2.58
C ILE A 8 26.64 -5.18 -2.05
N PRO A 9 27.70 -5.43 -1.28
CA PRO A 9 27.91 -6.75 -0.69
C PRO A 9 26.72 -7.20 0.19
N PRO A 10 26.32 -8.48 0.18
CA PRO A 10 25.12 -8.96 0.88
C PRO A 10 25.06 -8.60 2.37
N LEU A 11 26.19 -8.70 3.08
CA LEU A 11 26.26 -8.37 4.52
C LEU A 11 26.11 -6.87 4.78
N THR A 12 26.59 -6.03 3.87
CA THR A 12 26.43 -4.57 3.95
C THR A 12 24.97 -4.20 3.70
N LEU A 13 24.37 -4.79 2.67
CA LEU A 13 22.97 -4.60 2.32
C LEU A 13 22.03 -4.99 3.47
N TYR A 14 22.24 -6.18 4.05
CA TYR A 14 21.51 -6.65 5.23
C TYR A 14 21.52 -5.63 6.39
N ARG A 15 22.70 -5.10 6.72
CA ARG A 15 22.82 -4.10 7.81
C ARG A 15 22.17 -2.78 7.45
N GLN A 16 22.25 -2.35 6.19
CA GLN A 16 21.61 -1.12 5.72
C GLN A 16 20.10 -1.21 5.79
N ILE A 17 19.51 -2.34 5.38
CA ILE A 17 18.06 -2.60 5.48
C ILE A 17 17.60 -2.50 6.93
N LEU A 18 18.27 -3.18 7.86
CA LEU A 18 17.89 -3.10 9.28
C LEU A 18 18.06 -1.71 9.89
N ARG A 19 19.00 -0.89 9.38
CA ARG A 19 19.11 0.52 9.79
C ARG A 19 17.96 1.33 9.23
N ALA A 20 17.63 1.15 7.94
CA ALA A 20 16.51 1.81 7.29
C ALA A 20 15.17 1.49 7.96
N HIS A 21 14.97 0.24 8.39
CA HIS A 21 13.78 -0.14 9.16
C HIS A 21 13.64 0.64 10.47
N ARG A 22 14.74 0.95 11.15
CA ARG A 22 14.71 1.70 12.41
C ARG A 22 14.43 3.19 12.21
N THR A 23 14.90 3.75 11.09
CA THR A 23 14.80 5.20 10.82
C THR A 23 13.55 5.57 10.06
N HIS A 24 13.07 4.70 9.16
CA HIS A 24 12.01 5.03 8.20
C HIS A 24 10.70 4.27 8.46
N LEU A 25 10.75 3.11 9.12
CA LEU A 25 9.56 2.27 9.35
C LEU A 25 8.95 2.49 10.75
N PRO A 26 7.62 2.63 10.85
CA PRO A 26 6.89 2.59 12.11
C PRO A 26 7.17 1.30 12.90
N PRO A 27 7.07 1.34 14.25
CA PRO A 27 7.40 0.19 15.11
C PRO A 27 6.66 -1.10 14.74
N GLN A 28 5.37 -1.02 14.40
CA GLN A 28 4.54 -2.18 14.05
C GLN A 28 5.01 -2.87 12.76
N PHE A 29 5.40 -2.11 11.74
CA PHE A 29 5.92 -2.67 10.49
C PHE A 29 7.35 -3.19 10.65
N ARG A 30 8.15 -2.56 11.51
CA ARG A 30 9.50 -3.03 11.81
C ARG A 30 9.52 -4.41 12.46
N ILE A 31 8.59 -4.69 13.40
CA ILE A 31 8.53 -6.00 14.07
C ILE A 31 8.30 -7.11 13.03
N LEU A 32 7.37 -6.90 12.11
CA LEU A 32 7.08 -7.84 11.03
C LEU A 32 8.26 -7.94 10.03
N GLY A 33 8.77 -6.78 9.59
CA GLY A 33 9.81 -6.70 8.56
C GLY A 33 11.17 -7.23 8.99
N ASP A 34 11.62 -6.91 10.22
CA ASP A 34 12.93 -7.35 10.72
C ASP A 34 13.03 -8.88 10.80
N GLY A 35 11.94 -9.56 11.18
CA GLY A 35 11.87 -11.02 11.20
C GLY A 35 11.99 -11.61 9.80
N TYR A 36 11.25 -11.06 8.85
CA TYR A 36 11.26 -11.51 7.45
C TYR A 36 12.64 -11.34 6.81
N VAL A 37 13.25 -10.15 6.90
CA VAL A 37 14.59 -9.88 6.35
C VAL A 37 15.62 -10.87 6.89
N LYS A 38 15.61 -11.13 8.20
CA LYS A 38 16.54 -12.10 8.82
C LYS A 38 16.35 -13.51 8.26
N ALA A 39 15.10 -13.94 8.13
CA ALA A 39 14.78 -15.27 7.60
C ALA A 39 15.23 -15.41 6.13
N GLU A 40 14.96 -14.41 5.31
CA GLU A 40 15.32 -14.44 3.88
C GLU A 40 16.83 -14.44 3.66
N PHE A 41 17.59 -13.56 4.33
CA PHE A 41 19.05 -13.56 4.22
C PHE A 41 19.68 -14.84 4.79
N HIS A 42 19.07 -15.45 5.81
CA HIS A 42 19.51 -16.73 6.33
C HIS A 42 19.27 -17.86 5.32
N ARG A 43 18.07 -17.91 4.71
CA ARG A 43 17.69 -18.91 3.71
C ARG A 43 18.58 -18.86 2.46
N HIS A 44 19.09 -17.66 2.12
CA HIS A 44 19.94 -17.45 0.94
C HIS A 44 21.45 -17.50 1.23
N LYS A 45 21.86 -17.87 2.46
CA LYS A 45 23.29 -17.88 2.86
C LYS A 45 24.13 -18.93 2.12
N THR A 46 23.53 -20.04 1.71
CA THR A 46 24.20 -21.19 1.07
C THR A 46 23.92 -21.28 -0.43
N VAL A 47 23.37 -20.23 -1.03
CA VAL A 47 23.11 -20.20 -2.47
C VAL A 47 24.40 -19.82 -3.18
N ASP A 48 24.87 -20.70 -4.07
CA ASP A 48 26.15 -20.50 -4.78
C ASP A 48 25.96 -20.02 -6.22
N ASN A 49 24.76 -20.14 -6.79
CA ASN A 49 24.49 -19.73 -8.16
C ASN A 49 24.58 -18.19 -8.27
N PRO A 50 25.55 -17.65 -9.03
CA PRO A 50 25.80 -16.21 -9.08
C PRO A 50 24.62 -15.43 -9.68
N LEU A 51 23.83 -16.00 -10.59
CA LEU A 51 22.66 -15.32 -11.16
C LEU A 51 21.59 -15.10 -10.09
N TYR A 52 21.34 -16.09 -9.24
CA TYR A 52 20.39 -15.95 -8.12
C TYR A 52 20.89 -14.95 -7.08
N ILE A 53 22.19 -14.95 -6.78
CA ILE A 53 22.78 -13.99 -5.84
C ILE A 53 22.63 -12.55 -6.38
N VAL A 54 22.92 -12.33 -7.67
CA VAL A 54 22.77 -11.00 -8.29
C VAL A 54 21.32 -10.54 -8.26
N GLY A 55 20.38 -11.39 -8.67
CA GLY A 55 18.95 -11.06 -8.63
C GLY A 55 18.46 -10.78 -7.19
N PHE A 56 18.92 -11.55 -6.22
CA PHE A 56 18.65 -11.30 -4.80
C PHE A 56 19.17 -9.92 -4.36
N ILE A 57 20.46 -9.62 -4.63
CA ILE A 57 21.04 -8.31 -4.27
C ILE A 57 20.28 -7.16 -4.94
N GLU A 58 19.93 -7.29 -6.21
CA GLU A 58 19.20 -6.26 -6.96
C GLU A 58 17.82 -5.98 -6.32
N GLN A 59 17.03 -7.03 -6.07
CA GLN A 59 15.71 -6.89 -5.44
C GLN A 59 15.79 -6.26 -4.04
N TRP A 60 16.74 -6.69 -3.22
CA TRP A 60 16.90 -6.17 -1.87
C TRP A 60 17.49 -4.75 -1.84
N THR A 61 18.26 -4.37 -2.86
CA THR A 61 18.74 -2.99 -3.05
C THR A 61 17.59 -2.08 -3.45
N GLU A 62 16.73 -2.51 -4.39
CA GLU A 62 15.53 -1.77 -4.79
C GLU A 62 14.55 -1.61 -3.61
N TYR A 63 14.41 -2.64 -2.78
CA TYR A 63 13.62 -2.58 -1.55
C TYR A 63 14.16 -1.55 -0.56
N LEU A 64 15.48 -1.55 -0.32
CA LEU A 64 16.15 -0.56 0.53
C LEU A 64 15.89 0.87 0.02
N ASP A 65 16.11 1.10 -1.27
CA ASP A 65 15.89 2.40 -1.91
C ASP A 65 14.44 2.86 -1.77
N HIS A 66 13.47 1.95 -1.91
CA HIS A 66 12.05 2.26 -1.70
C HIS A 66 11.77 2.68 -0.26
N ILE A 67 12.30 1.98 0.75
CA ILE A 67 12.12 2.35 2.16
C ILE A 67 12.69 3.75 2.43
N VAL A 68 13.89 4.01 1.94
CA VAL A 68 14.58 5.30 2.14
C VAL A 68 13.83 6.44 1.41
N SER A 69 13.35 6.19 0.19
CA SER A 69 12.61 7.15 -0.63
C SER A 69 11.19 7.43 -0.11
N SER A 70 10.52 6.41 0.44
CA SER A 70 9.16 6.54 0.99
C SER A 70 9.08 7.32 2.32
N SER A 71 10.24 7.58 2.95
CA SER A 71 10.31 8.43 4.13
C SER A 71 10.31 9.91 3.74
N PRO A 72 9.46 10.76 4.34
CA PRO A 72 9.63 12.19 4.20
C PRO A 72 11.02 12.54 4.71
N LYS A 73 11.77 13.27 3.88
CA LYS A 73 12.97 13.97 4.31
C LYS A 73 12.54 14.81 5.51
N THR A 74 13.04 14.49 6.68
CA THR A 74 12.76 15.24 7.91
C THR A 74 13.38 16.63 7.73
N ALA A 75 12.68 17.52 7.04
CA ALA A 75 12.95 18.94 7.09
C ALA A 75 12.67 19.35 8.53
N ALA A 76 13.68 19.90 9.18
CA ALA A 76 13.62 20.38 10.55
C ALA A 76 12.37 21.25 10.76
N SER A 77 11.45 20.76 11.59
CA SER A 77 10.45 21.58 12.26
C SER A 77 10.51 21.30 13.75
N THR A 78 11.27 22.17 14.42
CA THR A 78 11.07 22.54 15.80
C THR A 78 9.60 22.88 16.05
N SER A 79 8.89 22.09 16.85
CA SER A 79 7.91 22.58 17.82
C SER A 79 7.54 21.44 18.78
N VAL A 80 8.28 21.37 19.88
CA VAL A 80 7.81 20.70 21.09
C VAL A 80 6.68 21.57 21.65
N SER A 81 5.44 21.19 21.38
CA SER A 81 4.29 21.56 22.20
C SER A 81 3.79 20.31 22.87
N SER A 82 4.40 19.99 24.00
CA SER A 82 3.82 19.16 25.04
C SER A 82 2.60 19.91 25.61
N THR A 83 1.40 19.56 25.17
CA THR A 83 0.20 19.85 25.96
C THR A 83 0.04 18.72 26.98
N THR A 84 0.32 19.09 28.22
CA THR A 84 -0.08 18.36 29.42
C THR A 84 -1.59 18.16 29.45
N ALA A 85 -1.98 17.01 29.97
CA ALA A 85 -3.33 16.55 30.15
C ALA A 85 -4.23 17.57 30.86
N THR A 86 -5.37 17.88 30.24
CA THR A 86 -6.57 18.31 30.96
C THR A 86 -7.71 17.40 30.52
N ALA A 87 -8.18 16.59 31.46
CA ALA A 87 -9.25 15.64 31.32
C ALA A 87 -10.55 16.33 30.89
N SER A 88 -11.11 15.89 29.76
CA SER A 88 -12.53 16.05 29.46
C SER A 88 -13.01 14.75 28.83
N ALA A 89 -13.57 13.90 29.69
CA ALA A 89 -14.18 12.64 29.32
C ALA A 89 -15.59 12.94 28.77
N VAL A 90 -15.70 12.99 27.44
CA VAL A 90 -16.98 12.84 26.74
C VAL A 90 -16.83 11.66 25.80
N GLU A 91 -17.36 10.54 26.28
CA GLU A 91 -17.81 9.32 25.61
C GLU A 91 -17.41 9.13 24.13
N SER A 92 -16.27 8.50 23.91
CA SER A 92 -15.97 7.78 22.67
C SER A 92 -16.18 6.29 22.94
N THR A 93 -17.20 5.71 22.31
CA THR A 93 -17.49 4.27 22.36
C THR A 93 -16.22 3.47 22.07
N PRO A 94 -15.95 2.33 22.75
CA PRO A 94 -14.74 1.54 22.54
C PRO A 94 -14.48 1.13 21.08
N GLU A 95 -15.52 1.11 20.25
CA GLU A 95 -15.44 0.85 18.81
C GLU A 95 -14.86 2.03 18.02
N SER A 96 -15.27 3.27 18.32
CA SER A 96 -14.77 4.47 17.64
C SER A 96 -13.26 4.67 17.82
N ARG A 97 -12.71 4.37 19.02
CA ARG A 97 -11.26 4.41 19.25
C ARG A 97 -10.49 3.35 18.46
N ARG A 98 -11.09 2.17 18.26
CA ARG A 98 -10.49 1.09 17.46
C ARG A 98 -10.49 1.46 15.98
N GLU A 99 -11.57 2.03 15.48
CA GLU A 99 -11.67 2.54 14.11
C GLU A 99 -10.65 3.62 13.82
N GLU A 100 -10.49 4.61 14.72
CA GLU A 100 -9.48 5.65 14.56
C GLU A 100 -8.05 5.09 14.55
N THR A 101 -7.78 4.09 15.42
CA THR A 101 -6.47 3.41 15.46
C THR A 101 -6.21 2.63 14.17
N LEU A 102 -7.22 1.93 13.63
CA LEU A 102 -7.11 1.20 12.37
C LEU A 102 -6.90 2.13 11.19
N ALA A 103 -7.66 3.22 11.10
CA ALA A 103 -7.51 4.24 10.06
C ALA A 103 -6.11 4.84 10.08
N GLN A 104 -5.55 5.11 11.26
CA GLN A 104 -4.17 5.59 11.39
C GLN A 104 -3.14 4.55 10.93
N ILE A 105 -3.34 3.27 11.24
CA ILE A 105 -2.47 2.17 10.77
C ILE A 105 -2.53 2.03 9.25
N VAL A 106 -3.72 2.11 8.65
CA VAL A 106 -3.92 2.05 7.19
C VAL A 106 -3.28 3.26 6.50
N ALA A 107 -3.48 4.47 7.02
CA ALA A 107 -2.87 5.69 6.49
C ALA A 107 -1.34 5.65 6.58
N GLN A 108 -0.79 5.12 7.69
CA GLN A 108 0.64 4.88 7.81
C GLN A 108 1.12 3.82 6.83
N GLY A 109 0.36 2.73 6.64
CA GLY A 109 0.63 1.66 5.69
C GLY A 109 0.67 2.16 4.25
N SER A 110 -0.23 3.07 3.85
CA SER A 110 -0.24 3.64 2.49
C SER A 110 1.04 4.40 2.12
N ARG A 111 1.84 4.80 3.10
CA ARG A 111 3.14 5.44 2.87
C ARG A 111 4.23 4.43 2.52
N PHE A 112 4.04 3.16 2.87
CA PHE A 112 5.00 2.09 2.68
C PHE A 112 4.46 1.08 1.66
N GLY A 113 5.31 0.66 0.72
CA GLY A 113 4.92 -0.23 -0.38
C GLY A 113 4.74 0.47 -1.73
N LYS A 114 4.59 -0.33 -2.79
CA LYS A 114 4.42 0.13 -4.17
C LYS A 114 2.96 -0.06 -4.57
N LYS A 115 2.38 0.93 -5.25
CA LYS A 115 1.09 0.75 -5.91
C LYS A 115 1.24 -0.36 -6.97
N LEU A 116 0.19 -1.15 -7.16
CA LEU A 116 0.17 -2.14 -8.23
C LEU A 116 0.26 -1.41 -9.58
N ASP A 117 1.23 -1.82 -10.39
CA ASP A 117 1.43 -1.28 -11.72
C ASP A 117 0.26 -1.63 -12.63
N SER A 118 -0.25 -0.66 -13.39
CA SER A 118 -1.39 -0.88 -14.29
C SER A 118 -1.06 -1.90 -15.36
N GLY A 119 0.18 -1.90 -15.88
CA GLY A 119 0.63 -2.89 -16.86
C GLY A 119 0.79 -4.30 -16.29
N LEU A 120 0.89 -4.46 -14.97
CA LEU A 120 0.86 -5.75 -14.31
C LEU A 120 -0.58 -6.25 -14.15
N LEU A 121 -1.53 -5.35 -13.85
CA LEU A 121 -2.95 -5.68 -13.76
C LEU A 121 -3.50 -6.20 -15.09
N ASP A 122 -3.09 -5.60 -16.20
CA ASP A 122 -3.47 -6.04 -17.55
C ASP A 122 -2.95 -7.46 -17.91
N LYS A 123 -1.92 -7.94 -17.19
CA LYS A 123 -1.34 -9.29 -17.40
C LYS A 123 -1.91 -10.33 -16.44
N MET A 124 -2.68 -9.94 -15.44
CA MET A 124 -3.33 -10.87 -14.53
C MET A 124 -4.53 -11.53 -15.22
N SER A 125 -4.77 -12.81 -14.92
CA SER A 125 -5.98 -13.49 -15.39
C SER A 125 -7.23 -12.91 -14.73
N ASP A 126 -8.40 -13.09 -15.38
CA ASP A 126 -9.70 -12.66 -14.84
C ASP A 126 -9.96 -13.22 -13.44
N GLN A 127 -9.53 -14.45 -13.17
CA GLN A 127 -9.63 -15.06 -11.84
C GLN A 127 -8.76 -14.32 -10.80
N GLN A 128 -7.52 -13.99 -11.15
CA GLN A 128 -6.62 -13.25 -10.25
C GLN A 128 -7.12 -11.83 -10.01
N LEU A 129 -7.68 -11.17 -11.03
CA LEU A 129 -8.32 -9.86 -10.93
C LEU A 129 -9.55 -9.93 -10.00
N GLY A 130 -10.37 -10.97 -10.12
CA GLY A 130 -11.51 -11.23 -9.23
C GLY A 130 -11.08 -11.39 -7.77
N GLN A 131 -10.09 -12.25 -7.49
CA GLN A 131 -9.55 -12.44 -6.13
C GLN A 131 -8.98 -11.15 -5.54
N LEU A 132 -8.25 -10.38 -6.35
CA LEU A 132 -7.69 -9.11 -5.91
C LEU A 132 -8.79 -8.08 -5.62
N TYR A 133 -9.87 -8.06 -6.41
CA TYR A 133 -11.02 -7.19 -6.19
C TYR A 133 -11.76 -7.55 -4.91
N GLU A 134 -12.01 -8.84 -4.66
CA GLU A 134 -12.62 -9.33 -3.42
C GLU A 134 -11.79 -8.94 -2.21
N LEU A 135 -10.48 -9.20 -2.25
CA LEU A 135 -9.55 -8.79 -1.19
C LEU A 135 -9.56 -7.27 -0.97
N ARG A 136 -9.57 -6.47 -2.05
CA ARG A 136 -9.66 -5.02 -1.96
C ARG A 136 -10.97 -4.58 -1.30
N LYS A 137 -12.08 -5.23 -1.63
CA LYS A 137 -13.40 -4.93 -1.06
C LYS A 137 -13.44 -5.24 0.43
N GLU A 138 -12.90 -6.39 0.85
CA GLU A 138 -12.83 -6.79 2.26
C GLU A 138 -11.91 -5.87 3.07
N THR A 139 -10.73 -5.54 2.54
CA THR A 139 -9.78 -4.65 3.21
C THR A 139 -10.25 -3.19 3.25
N LYS A 140 -11.08 -2.78 2.29
CA LYS A 140 -11.77 -1.49 2.30
C LYS A 140 -13.01 -1.48 3.20
N GLY A 141 -13.38 -2.55 3.89
CA GLY A 141 -14.52 -2.63 4.81
C GLY A 141 -14.53 -1.68 6.03
N LEU A 142 -13.70 -0.62 6.01
CA LEU A 142 -13.75 0.55 6.88
C LEU A 142 -14.05 1.83 6.05
N GLN A 143 -14.83 1.74 4.98
CA GLN A 143 -15.34 2.94 4.31
C GLN A 143 -16.24 3.65 5.31
N SER A 144 -15.86 4.86 5.72
CA SER A 144 -16.76 5.66 6.57
C SER A 144 -18.10 5.82 5.84
N PRO A 145 -19.24 5.94 6.54
CA PRO A 145 -20.54 6.15 5.90
C PRO A 145 -20.54 7.25 4.82
N GLN A 146 -19.68 8.26 4.99
CA GLN A 146 -19.50 9.35 4.03
C GLN A 146 -18.88 8.91 2.70
N GLU A 147 -17.89 8.00 2.72
CA GLU A 147 -17.26 7.49 1.50
C GLU A 147 -18.20 6.57 0.70
N LEU A 148 -19.10 5.86 1.40
CA LEU A 148 -20.15 5.06 0.75
C LEU A 148 -21.17 5.94 0.05
N ASP A 149 -21.56 7.04 0.69
CA ASP A 149 -22.45 8.03 0.07
C ASP A 149 -21.80 8.72 -1.12
N GLU A 150 -20.50 9.04 -1.04
CA GLU A 150 -19.75 9.61 -2.15
C GLU A 150 -19.63 8.66 -3.33
N ILE A 151 -19.31 7.38 -3.10
CA ILE A 151 -19.25 6.36 -4.16
C ILE A 151 -20.63 6.15 -4.79
N ALA A 152 -21.69 6.06 -3.97
CA ALA A 152 -23.06 5.93 -4.47
C ALA A 152 -23.46 7.13 -5.34
N GLN A 153 -23.05 8.35 -4.96
CA GLN A 153 -23.28 9.56 -5.75
C GLN A 153 -22.45 9.59 -7.04
N GLU A 154 -21.20 9.15 -7.00
CA GLU A 154 -20.34 9.05 -8.19
C GLU A 154 -20.89 8.03 -9.18
N GLU A 155 -21.31 6.85 -8.70
CA GLU A 155 -21.96 5.83 -9.52
C GLU A 155 -23.27 6.35 -10.12
N ALA A 156 -24.14 6.99 -9.33
CA ALA A 156 -25.38 7.57 -9.82
C ALA A 156 -25.14 8.63 -10.92
N LYS A 157 -24.14 9.50 -10.74
CA LYS A 157 -23.73 10.48 -11.77
C LYS A 157 -23.16 9.79 -13.01
N LEU A 158 -22.43 8.70 -12.84
CA LEU A 158 -21.90 7.91 -13.95
C LEU A 158 -23.04 7.27 -14.74
N PHE A 159 -24.03 6.67 -14.07
CA PHE A 159 -25.23 6.12 -14.70
C PHE A 159 -26.05 7.18 -15.41
N GLU A 160 -26.24 8.35 -14.80
CA GLU A 160 -26.94 9.46 -15.44
C GLU A 160 -26.21 9.97 -16.69
N LYS A 161 -24.88 10.05 -16.62
CA LYS A 161 -24.03 10.47 -17.74
C LYS A 161 -24.03 9.42 -18.86
N VAL A 162 -24.04 8.13 -18.53
CA VAL A 162 -24.15 7.03 -19.49
C VAL A 162 -25.54 7.02 -20.14
N ALA A 163 -26.61 7.20 -19.35
CA ALA A 163 -27.98 7.27 -19.86
C ALA A 163 -28.19 8.45 -20.83
N LYS A 164 -27.54 9.60 -20.55
CA LYS A 164 -27.57 10.78 -21.43
C LYS A 164 -26.73 10.64 -22.70
N ASN A 165 -25.77 9.72 -22.73
CA ASN A 165 -24.92 9.46 -23.90
C ASN A 165 -25.29 8.14 -24.59
N LEU A 166 -26.43 7.54 -24.22
CA LEU A 166 -26.91 6.33 -24.87
C LEU A 166 -27.43 6.71 -26.27
N PRO A 167 -26.86 6.18 -27.36
CA PRO A 167 -27.37 6.45 -28.70
C PRO A 167 -28.77 5.85 -28.85
N ASP A 168 -29.71 6.58 -29.46
CA ASP A 168 -31.10 6.13 -29.70
C ASP A 168 -31.21 4.74 -30.38
N SER A 169 -30.14 4.31 -31.06
CA SER A 169 -30.00 2.98 -31.63
C SER A 169 -30.09 1.84 -30.59
N ALA A 170 -29.72 2.09 -29.32
CA ALA A 170 -29.75 1.09 -28.25
C ALA A 170 -31.17 0.88 -27.70
N LEU A 171 -32.01 1.93 -27.69
CA LEU A 171 -33.41 1.85 -27.27
C LEU A 171 -34.31 1.21 -28.34
N ALA A 172 -34.01 1.45 -29.62
CA ALA A 172 -34.81 0.90 -30.73
C ALA A 172 -34.62 -0.62 -30.97
N SER A 173 -33.54 -1.23 -30.46
CA SER A 173 -33.30 -2.67 -30.61
C SER A 173 -34.01 -3.52 -29.55
N ALA A 174 -34.48 -2.92 -28.45
CA ALA A 174 -35.20 -3.62 -27.39
C ALA A 174 -36.72 -3.76 -27.66
N GLU A 175 -37.33 -2.88 -28.47
CA GLU A 175 -38.77 -2.95 -28.80
C GLU A 175 -39.12 -3.85 -30.00
N LYS A 176 -38.13 -4.41 -30.71
CA LYS A 176 -38.36 -5.29 -31.88
C LYS A 176 -38.22 -6.79 -31.60
N SER A 177 -38.10 -7.20 -30.34
CA SER A 177 -37.99 -8.61 -29.97
C SER A 177 -38.90 -8.98 -28.77
N ALA A 178 -40.15 -8.55 -28.84
CA ALA A 178 -41.26 -9.08 -28.05
C ALA A 178 -42.42 -9.44 -28.98
#